data_AF-A0A936A6G4-F1
#
_entry.id   AF-A0A936A6G4-F1
#
_cell.length_a   1.000
_cell.length_b   1.000
_cell.length_c   1.000
_cell.angle_alpha   90.00
_cell.angle_beta   90.00
_cell.angle_gamma   90.00
#
_symmetry.space_group_name_H-M   'P 1'
#
loop_
_entity.id
_entity.type
_entity.pdbx_description
1 polymer ?
#
loop_
_entity_poly.entity_id
_entity_poly.type
_entity_poly.pdbx_seq_one_letter_code
_entity_poly.pdbx_strand_id
1 'polypeptide(L)'
;MIKRYRLVLFLAATTVFVVVALSVAVWPLIAGTLPAGVRPASPVATLTVRNTDGRSGIRVSALEAIKDVAGVRSVYYAHGTAFLLAHGERELEVLGSFVNDAYFPSLGVAIQGPGFRKFSPWQRNLRKECVIGQSLEHDLSGGSGKSMLGEDLDVNGRSCTIVGVVEETFSGMRPPTAIRLWITGPPRLAWGA
;
A
#
# COMPACT_ATOMS: atom_id res chain seq x y z
N MET A 1 -2.37 -42.78 -23.97
CA MET A 1 -3.23 -42.04 -23.01
C MET A 1 -2.54 -40.78 -22.48
N ILE A 2 -2.20 -39.84 -23.36
CA ILE A 2 -1.61 -38.53 -23.00
C ILE A 2 -2.35 -37.48 -23.84
N LYS A 3 -3.54 -37.06 -23.42
CA LYS A 3 -4.31 -35.99 -24.12
C LYS A 3 -5.51 -35.44 -23.32
N ARG A 4 -5.42 -35.36 -21.98
CA ARG A 4 -6.52 -34.79 -21.15
C ARG A 4 -6.10 -33.70 -20.15
N TYR A 5 -4.84 -33.24 -20.15
CA TYR A 5 -4.38 -32.18 -19.24
C TYR A 5 -4.31 -30.76 -19.84
N ARG A 6 -4.72 -30.55 -21.10
CA ARG A 6 -4.64 -29.23 -21.75
C ARG A 6 -5.96 -28.43 -21.80
N LEU A 7 -7.08 -29.01 -21.34
CA LEU A 7 -8.40 -28.37 -21.50
C LEU A 7 -9.02 -27.83 -20.20
N VAL A 8 -8.52 -28.23 -19.03
CA VAL A 8 -8.98 -27.67 -17.74
C VAL A 8 -8.24 -26.37 -17.38
N LEU A 9 -7.19 -26.01 -18.12
CA LEU A 9 -6.48 -24.73 -17.96
C LEU A 9 -7.17 -23.55 -18.66
N PHE A 10 -8.32 -23.76 -19.31
CA PHE A 10 -8.93 -22.77 -20.23
C PHE A 10 -10.26 -22.18 -19.75
N LEU A 11 -10.74 -22.51 -18.55
CA LEU A 11 -12.09 -22.13 -18.06
C LEU A 11 -12.13 -21.62 -16.61
N ALA A 12 -11.11 -20.88 -16.20
CA ALA A 12 -11.22 -19.90 -15.12
C ALA A 12 -10.84 -18.54 -15.70
N ALA A 13 -11.79 -17.96 -16.43
CA ALA A 13 -11.69 -16.62 -16.99
C ALA A 13 -11.52 -15.61 -15.85
N THR A 14 -10.26 -15.33 -15.54
CA THR A 14 -9.85 -14.29 -14.59
C THR A 14 -9.97 -12.98 -15.35
N THR A 15 -11.07 -12.26 -15.18
CA THR A 15 -11.22 -10.93 -15.80
C THR A 15 -10.35 -9.94 -15.02
N VAL A 16 -9.07 -9.87 -15.37
CA VAL A 16 -8.18 -8.80 -14.91
C VAL A 16 -8.58 -7.55 -15.68
N PHE A 17 -9.34 -6.65 -15.04
CA PHE A 17 -9.46 -5.28 -15.55
C PHE A 17 -8.16 -4.54 -15.24
N VAL A 18 -7.23 -4.57 -16.19
CA VAL A 18 -6.09 -3.65 -16.21
C VAL A 18 -6.61 -2.31 -16.70
N VAL A 19 -7.06 -1.44 -15.78
CA VAL A 19 -7.24 -0.03 -16.14
C VAL A 19 -5.86 0.58 -16.23
N VAL A 20 -5.21 0.41 -17.39
CA VAL A 20 -4.12 1.31 -17.80
C VAL A 20 -4.82 2.61 -18.13
N ALA A 21 -4.85 3.55 -17.18
CA ALA A 21 -5.09 4.93 -17.55
C ALA A 21 -3.97 5.32 -18.52
N LEU A 22 -4.26 5.27 -19.82
CA LEU A 22 -3.37 5.65 -20.90
C LEU A 22 -3.17 7.18 -20.86
N SER A 23 -2.48 7.67 -19.83
CA SER A 23 -1.88 9.02 -19.86
C SER A 23 -0.78 9.12 -20.92
N VAL A 24 -0.36 7.98 -21.49
CA VAL A 24 0.71 7.88 -22.49
C VAL A 24 0.23 8.27 -23.90
N ALA A 25 -1.06 8.15 -24.22
CA ALA A 25 -1.59 8.46 -25.56
C ALA A 25 -2.04 9.91 -25.73
N VAL A 26 -2.34 10.62 -24.64
CA VAL A 26 -2.76 12.04 -24.67
C VAL A 26 -1.54 12.98 -24.73
N TRP A 27 -0.37 12.53 -24.28
CA TRP A 27 0.80 13.39 -24.14
C TRP A 27 1.49 13.82 -25.45
N PRO A 28 1.55 13.00 -26.52
CA PRO A 28 2.02 13.47 -27.82
C PRO A 28 1.16 14.61 -28.39
N LEU A 29 -0.11 14.70 -27.98
CA LEU A 29 -1.04 15.76 -28.40
C LEU A 29 -0.88 17.07 -27.58
N ILE A 30 -0.42 16.98 -26.32
CA ILE A 30 -0.23 18.15 -25.44
C ILE A 30 1.23 18.66 -25.48
N ALA A 31 2.21 17.79 -25.73
CA ALA A 31 3.62 18.19 -25.80
C ALA A 31 3.90 19.19 -26.95
N GLY A 32 3.06 19.20 -28.00
CA GLY A 32 3.13 20.18 -29.08
C GLY A 32 2.64 21.59 -28.73
N THR A 33 2.00 21.80 -27.57
CA THR A 33 1.43 23.10 -27.17
C THR A 33 2.08 23.71 -25.92
N LEU A 34 3.08 23.04 -25.33
CA LEU A 34 3.77 23.55 -24.14
C LEU A 34 4.89 24.55 -24.52
N PRO A 35 5.00 25.70 -23.83
CA PRO A 35 6.12 26.62 -24.01
C PRO A 35 7.47 25.94 -23.75
N ALA A 36 8.47 26.29 -24.55
CA ALA A 36 9.84 25.81 -24.38
C ALA A 36 10.32 26.09 -22.94
N GLY A 37 10.65 25.03 -22.20
CA GLY A 37 11.15 25.10 -20.82
C GLY A 37 10.29 24.40 -19.77
N VAL A 38 9.05 24.01 -20.09
CA VAL A 38 8.22 23.21 -19.19
C VAL A 38 8.59 21.73 -19.33
N ARG A 39 9.34 21.18 -18.37
CA ARG A 39 9.51 19.73 -18.24
C ARG A 39 8.24 19.15 -17.60
N PRO A 40 7.46 18.31 -18.30
CA PRO A 40 6.32 17.66 -17.66
C PRO A 40 6.80 16.74 -16.53
N ALA A 41 6.07 16.76 -15.41
CA ALA A 41 6.22 15.75 -14.37
C ALA A 41 6.12 14.37 -15.03
N SER A 42 7.06 13.47 -14.71
CA SER A 42 7.14 12.18 -15.39
C SER A 42 5.82 11.41 -15.28
N PRO A 43 5.37 10.72 -16.35
CA PRO A 43 4.07 10.06 -16.33
C PRO A 43 4.04 8.98 -15.24
N VAL A 44 3.13 9.13 -14.29
CA VAL A 44 2.82 8.09 -13.29
C VAL A 44 1.71 7.23 -13.90
N ALA A 45 2.06 6.03 -14.35
CA ALA A 45 1.06 5.03 -14.73
C ALA A 45 0.61 4.31 -13.45
N THR A 46 -0.58 4.64 -12.95
CA THR A 46 -1.18 3.94 -11.81
C THR A 46 -1.93 2.72 -12.32
N LEU A 47 -1.44 1.52 -11.97
CA LEU A 47 -2.17 0.28 -12.18
C LEU A 47 -3.01 -0.04 -10.93
N THR A 48 -4.31 0.22 -11.00
CA THR A 48 -5.24 -0.24 -9.96
C THR A 48 -5.77 -1.62 -10.35
N VAL A 49 -5.21 -2.67 -9.74
CA VAL A 49 -5.79 -4.02 -9.86
C VAL A 49 -6.84 -4.19 -8.78
N ARG A 50 -8.11 -4.03 -9.16
CA ARG A 50 -9.24 -4.33 -8.28
C ARG A 50 -9.74 -5.73 -8.59
N ASN A 51 -9.70 -6.62 -7.60
CA ASN A 51 -10.33 -7.91 -7.76
C ASN A 51 -11.82 -7.82 -7.41
N THR A 52 -12.68 -8.26 -8.32
CA THR A 52 -14.14 -8.26 -8.15
C THR A 52 -14.65 -9.49 -7.41
N ASP A 53 -13.84 -10.52 -7.22
CA ASP A 53 -14.27 -11.80 -6.63
C ASP A 53 -14.12 -11.87 -5.09
N GLY A 54 -13.49 -10.86 -4.47
CA GLY A 54 -13.23 -10.80 -3.03
C GLY A 54 -12.30 -11.91 -2.49
N ARG A 55 -11.75 -12.77 -3.36
CA ARG A 55 -11.03 -13.99 -2.97
C ARG A 55 -9.58 -14.03 -3.45
N SER A 56 -9.21 -13.22 -4.43
CA SER A 56 -7.83 -13.21 -4.94
C SER A 56 -7.15 -11.84 -4.80
N GLY A 57 -6.29 -11.70 -3.78
CA GLY A 57 -5.35 -10.57 -3.71
C GLY A 57 -4.33 -10.61 -4.86
N ILE A 58 -3.77 -9.46 -5.23
CA ILE A 58 -2.61 -9.41 -6.14
C ILE A 58 -1.52 -10.29 -5.53
N ARG A 59 -1.07 -11.30 -6.25
CA ARG A 59 0.03 -12.16 -5.77
C ARG A 59 1.31 -11.32 -5.72
N VAL A 60 2.10 -11.50 -4.67
CA VAL A 60 3.42 -10.87 -4.55
C VAL A 60 4.27 -11.10 -5.80
N SER A 61 4.18 -12.30 -6.40
CA SER A 61 4.86 -12.63 -7.66
C SER A 61 4.45 -11.76 -8.85
N ALA A 62 3.21 -11.28 -8.90
CA ALA A 62 2.76 -10.37 -9.95
C ALA A 62 3.32 -8.96 -9.74
N LEU A 63 3.45 -8.51 -8.48
CA LEU A 63 4.09 -7.24 -8.16
C LEU A 63 5.57 -7.26 -8.54
N GLU A 64 6.29 -8.35 -8.25
CA GLU A 64 7.69 -8.50 -8.66
C GLU A 64 7.83 -8.48 -10.19
N ALA A 65 6.96 -9.19 -10.92
CA ALA A 65 7.00 -9.19 -12.39
C ALA A 65 6.78 -7.79 -13.01
N ILE A 66 5.98 -6.94 -12.36
CA ILE A 66 5.74 -5.56 -12.84
C ILE A 66 6.95 -4.65 -12.60
N LYS A 67 7.73 -4.88 -11.53
CA LYS A 67 8.92 -4.06 -11.22
C LYS A 67 9.97 -4.12 -12.33
N ASP A 68 10.05 -5.24 -13.04
CA ASP A 68 11.04 -5.46 -14.11
C ASP A 68 10.59 -4.95 -15.49
N VAL A 69 9.37 -4.41 -15.60
CA VAL A 69 8.85 -3.88 -16.87
C VAL A 69 9.53 -2.55 -17.19
N ALA A 70 10.09 -2.45 -18.40
CA ALA A 70 10.77 -1.24 -18.87
C ALA A 70 9.85 0.00 -18.76
N GLY A 71 10.34 1.05 -18.10
CA GLY A 71 9.62 2.30 -17.88
C GLY A 71 8.84 2.37 -16.56
N VAL A 72 8.70 1.27 -15.82
CA VAL A 72 8.13 1.29 -14.46
C VAL A 72 9.17 1.88 -13.49
N ARG A 73 8.79 2.95 -12.79
CA ARG A 73 9.66 3.63 -11.82
C ARG A 73 9.44 3.17 -10.39
N SER A 74 8.20 2.90 -10.03
CA SER A 74 7.83 2.37 -8.72
C SER A 74 6.58 1.53 -8.82
N VAL A 75 6.48 0.54 -7.94
CA VAL A 75 5.30 -0.30 -7.77
C VAL A 75 4.92 -0.22 -6.30
N TYR A 76 3.69 0.21 -6.03
CA TYR A 76 3.14 0.22 -4.68
C TYR A 76 1.80 -0.50 -4.63
N TYR A 77 1.42 -0.97 -3.44
CA TYR A 77 0.10 -1.54 -3.21
C TYR A 77 -0.50 -1.05 -1.89
N ALA A 78 -1.83 -1.16 -1.81
CA ALA A 78 -2.60 -0.96 -0.61
C ALA A 78 -3.71 -2.01 -0.54
N HIS A 79 -3.92 -2.59 0.64
CA HIS A 79 -5.03 -3.49 0.92
C HIS A 79 -5.70 -3.07 2.23
N GLY A 80 -6.85 -2.41 2.10
CA GLY A 80 -7.62 -1.91 3.22
C GLY A 80 -8.26 -3.04 4.04
N THR A 81 -8.21 -2.94 5.36
CA THR A 81 -8.88 -3.83 6.31
C THR A 81 -9.12 -3.13 7.65
N ALA A 82 -9.86 -3.75 8.56
CA ALA A 82 -9.99 -3.29 9.93
C ALA A 82 -8.93 -3.94 10.83
N PHE A 83 -8.47 -3.19 11.82
CA PHE A 83 -7.49 -3.62 12.81
C PHE A 83 -8.01 -3.33 14.21
N LEU A 84 -7.85 -4.28 15.13
CA LEU A 84 -7.99 -4.04 16.55
C LEU A 84 -6.65 -3.58 17.09
N LEU A 85 -6.61 -2.42 17.73
CA LEU A 85 -5.44 -1.84 18.35
C LEU A 85 -5.54 -1.92 19.86
N ALA A 86 -4.44 -2.24 20.53
CA ALA A 86 -4.29 -2.10 21.97
C ALA A 86 -3.04 -1.27 22.31
N HIS A 87 -3.20 -0.29 23.20
CA HIS A 87 -2.12 0.54 23.72
C HIS A 87 -2.42 0.97 25.16
N GLY A 88 -1.72 0.39 26.13
CA GLY A 88 -2.07 0.52 27.55
C GLY A 88 -3.43 -0.12 27.83
N GLU A 89 -4.35 0.62 28.46
CA GLU A 89 -5.71 0.17 28.77
C GLU A 89 -6.74 0.48 27.66
N ARG A 90 -6.29 0.99 26.51
CA ARG A 90 -7.17 1.40 25.41
C ARG A 90 -7.21 0.35 24.33
N GLU A 91 -8.43 -0.01 23.92
CA GLU A 91 -8.71 -0.80 22.73
C GLU A 91 -9.51 0.02 21.71
N LEU A 92 -9.15 -0.11 20.43
CA LEU A 92 -9.69 0.70 19.34
C LEU A 92 -9.75 -0.12 18.06
N GLU A 93 -10.90 -0.13 17.38
CA GLU A 93 -10.98 -0.60 16.00
C GLU A 93 -10.66 0.54 15.03
N VAL A 94 -9.69 0.33 14.12
CA VAL A 94 -9.35 1.31 13.07
C VAL A 94 -9.41 0.68 11.69
N LEU A 95 -9.81 1.48 10.71
CA LEU A 95 -9.52 1.16 9.32
C LEU A 95 -8.04 1.45 9.03
N GLY A 96 -7.38 0.46 8.46
CA GLY A 96 -5.98 0.56 8.06
C GLY A 96 -5.74 -0.07 6.71
N SER A 97 -4.48 -0.13 6.28
CA SER A 97 -4.07 -0.76 5.04
C SER A 97 -2.75 -1.49 5.17
N PHE A 98 -2.66 -2.67 4.58
CA PHE A 98 -1.37 -3.29 4.29
C PHE A 98 -0.76 -2.66 3.05
N VAL A 99 0.50 -2.22 3.15
CA VAL A 99 1.22 -1.53 2.07
C VAL A 99 2.64 -2.07 1.93
N ASN A 100 3.37 -1.65 0.90
CA ASN A 100 4.82 -1.83 0.82
C ASN A 100 5.59 -0.56 1.19
N ASP A 101 6.89 -0.72 1.31
CA ASP A 101 7.88 0.33 1.55
C ASP A 101 7.85 1.45 0.50
N ALA A 102 7.46 1.15 -0.75
CA ALA A 102 7.36 2.15 -1.81
C ALA A 102 6.07 3.00 -1.77
N TYR A 103 5.11 2.71 -0.89
CA TYR A 103 3.78 3.33 -0.90
C TYR A 103 3.81 4.85 -0.75
N PHE A 104 4.30 5.36 0.37
CA PHE A 104 4.33 6.81 0.62
C PHE A 104 5.27 7.57 -0.33
N PRO A 105 6.51 7.10 -0.62
CA PRO A 105 7.38 7.78 -1.58
C PRO A 105 6.77 7.85 -2.98
N SER A 106 6.07 6.81 -3.43
CA SER A 106 5.43 6.81 -4.76
C SER A 106 4.26 7.79 -4.85
N LEU A 107 3.61 8.05 -3.71
CA LEU A 107 2.51 9.02 -3.62
C LEU A 107 2.99 10.45 -3.32
N GLY A 108 4.29 10.65 -3.09
CA GLY A 108 4.84 11.95 -2.68
C GLY A 108 4.35 12.41 -1.31
N VAL A 109 3.97 11.47 -0.44
CA VAL A 109 3.43 11.75 0.89
C VAL A 109 4.59 11.86 1.87
N ALA A 110 4.68 13.01 2.55
CA ALA A 110 5.64 13.22 3.62
C ALA A 110 5.24 12.41 4.87
N ILE A 111 6.24 11.81 5.53
CA ILE A 111 6.09 11.11 6.80
C ILE A 111 7.01 11.78 7.81
N GLN A 112 6.52 12.03 9.01
CA GLN A 112 7.34 12.38 10.15
C GLN A 112 7.98 11.10 10.70
N GLY A 113 9.31 10.98 10.62
CA GLY A 113 10.05 9.76 10.99
C GLY A 113 10.74 9.11 9.78
N PRO A 114 11.45 7.98 9.98
CA PRO A 114 12.18 7.30 8.91
C PRO A 114 11.28 6.63 7.86
N GLY A 115 10.00 6.40 8.18
CA GLY A 115 9.11 5.61 7.34
C GLY A 115 9.47 4.12 7.36
N PHE A 116 8.93 3.36 6.40
CA PHE A 116 9.18 1.92 6.32
C PHE A 116 10.60 1.63 5.86
N ARG A 117 11.22 0.63 6.49
CA ARG A 117 12.42 -0.01 5.96
C ARG A 117 12.06 -0.82 4.72
N LYS A 118 13.08 -1.04 3.88
CA LYS A 118 12.94 -1.85 2.67
C LYS A 118 12.42 -3.24 3.03
N PHE A 119 11.24 -3.59 2.52
CA PHE A 119 10.59 -4.85 2.79
C PHE A 119 11.08 -5.91 1.80
N SER A 120 11.49 -7.08 2.31
CA SER A 120 11.69 -8.28 1.49
C SER A 120 10.68 -9.36 1.89
N PRO A 121 9.87 -9.87 0.94
CA PRO A 121 8.88 -10.91 1.23
C PRO A 121 9.50 -12.23 1.71
N TRP A 122 10.82 -12.39 1.54
CA TRP A 122 11.56 -13.58 1.94
C TRP A 122 12.11 -13.52 3.38
N GLN A 123 12.07 -12.35 4.02
CA GLN A 123 12.55 -12.19 5.39
C GLN A 123 11.45 -12.60 6.39
N ARG A 124 11.65 -13.75 7.06
CA ARG A 124 10.68 -14.33 8.00
C ARG A 124 10.56 -13.60 9.34
N ASN A 125 11.60 -12.85 9.74
CA ASN A 125 11.70 -12.22 11.07
C ASN A 125 11.78 -10.68 11.00
N LEU A 126 11.12 -10.06 10.03
CA LEU A 126 11.05 -8.60 10.01
C LEU A 126 10.21 -8.11 11.19
N ARG A 127 10.80 -7.21 11.98
CA ARG A 127 10.06 -6.36 12.92
C ARG A 127 8.91 -5.73 12.15
N LYS A 128 7.70 -5.83 12.70
CA LYS A 128 6.52 -5.22 12.08
C LYS A 128 6.62 -3.71 12.27
N GLU A 129 6.49 -2.98 11.19
CA GLU A 129 6.55 -1.53 11.19
C GLU A 129 5.19 -1.00 10.75
N CYS A 130 4.71 0.01 11.46
CA CYS A 130 3.52 0.75 11.09
C CYS A 130 3.80 2.25 10.97
N VAL A 131 3.00 2.87 10.13
CA VAL A 131 2.84 4.31 10.05
C VAL A 131 1.42 4.63 10.48
N ILE A 132 1.24 5.67 11.28
CA ILE A 132 -0.08 6.08 11.79
C ILE A 132 -0.45 7.47 11.29
N GLY A 133 -1.75 7.77 11.23
CA GLY A 133 -2.23 9.12 10.98
C GLY A 133 -2.12 9.98 12.24
N GLN A 134 -1.94 11.29 12.08
CA GLN A 134 -1.82 12.24 13.19
C GLN A 134 -3.02 12.18 14.16
N SER A 135 -4.24 12.01 13.65
CA SER A 135 -5.42 11.85 14.52
C SER A 135 -5.34 10.57 15.37
N LEU A 136 -4.77 9.49 14.83
CA LEU A 136 -4.58 8.24 15.60
C LEU A 136 -3.49 8.40 16.66
N GLU A 137 -2.42 9.13 16.34
CA GLU A 137 -1.40 9.48 17.34
C GLU A 137 -1.99 10.28 18.50
N HIS A 138 -2.85 11.25 18.21
CA HIS A 138 -3.55 12.04 19.22
C HIS A 138 -4.42 11.15 20.13
N ASP A 139 -5.21 10.24 19.53
CA ASP A 139 -6.06 9.30 20.28
C ASP A 139 -5.22 8.35 21.15
N LEU A 140 -4.12 7.80 20.62
CA LEU A 140 -3.28 6.84 21.34
C LEU A 140 -2.47 7.50 22.48
N SER A 141 -2.03 8.75 22.28
CA SER A 141 -1.27 9.53 23.26
C SER A 141 -2.15 10.18 24.34
N GLY A 142 -3.46 9.99 24.29
CA GLY A 142 -4.40 10.65 25.21
C GLY A 142 -4.43 12.17 25.07
N GLY A 143 -4.12 12.68 23.89
CA GLY A 143 -4.04 14.10 23.61
C GLY A 143 -2.84 14.81 24.25
N SER A 144 -1.90 14.07 24.84
CA SER A 144 -0.70 14.64 25.49
C SER A 144 0.25 15.34 24.51
N GLY A 145 0.14 15.05 23.20
CA GLY A 145 1.07 15.53 22.19
C GLY A 145 2.46 14.91 22.28
N LYS A 146 2.65 13.89 23.15
CA LYS A 146 3.87 13.09 23.16
C LYS A 146 3.94 12.31 21.84
N SER A 147 5.07 12.41 21.14
CA SER A 147 5.30 11.62 19.94
C SER A 147 5.27 10.13 20.26
N MET A 148 4.60 9.37 19.40
CA MET A 148 4.52 7.91 19.47
C MET A 148 5.60 7.22 18.61
N LEU A 149 6.48 7.98 17.95
CA LEU A 149 7.54 7.43 17.12
C LEU A 149 8.49 6.54 17.93
N GLY A 150 8.70 5.31 17.45
CA GLY A 150 9.54 4.30 18.08
C GLY A 150 8.82 3.45 19.14
N GLU A 151 7.62 3.83 19.55
CA GLU A 151 6.79 3.03 20.46
C GLU A 151 6.22 1.81 19.73
N ASP A 152 5.93 0.77 20.50
CA ASP A 152 5.29 -0.45 20.01
C ASP A 152 3.77 -0.36 20.22
N LEU A 153 3.02 -0.59 19.14
CA LEU A 153 1.57 -0.67 19.12
C LEU A 153 1.15 -2.13 18.99
N ASP A 154 0.27 -2.62 19.86
CA ASP A 154 -0.33 -3.93 19.66
C ASP A 154 -1.43 -3.81 18.59
N VAL A 155 -1.27 -4.56 17.52
CA VAL A 155 -2.24 -4.68 16.43
C VAL A 155 -2.68 -6.14 16.40
N ASN A 156 -3.96 -6.45 16.56
CA ASN A 156 -4.47 -7.83 16.50
C ASN A 156 -3.66 -8.84 17.34
N GLY A 157 -3.16 -8.45 18.52
CA GLY A 157 -2.35 -9.28 19.41
C GLY A 157 -0.86 -9.41 18.99
N ARG A 158 -0.35 -8.53 18.14
CA ARG A 158 1.05 -8.51 17.69
C ARG A 158 1.64 -7.11 17.78
N SER A 159 2.83 -7.01 18.36
CA SER A 159 3.59 -5.76 18.41
C SER A 159 4.01 -5.28 17.01
N CYS A 160 3.78 -3.99 16.76
CA CYS A 160 4.12 -3.26 15.55
C CYS A 160 4.71 -1.90 15.92
N THR A 161 5.92 -1.61 15.48
CA THR A 161 6.63 -0.40 15.87
C THR A 161 6.22 0.77 14.98
N ILE A 162 5.89 1.89 15.62
CA ILE A 162 5.51 3.12 14.91
C ILE A 162 6.78 3.77 14.36
N VAL A 163 6.97 3.68 13.04
CA VAL A 163 8.13 4.25 12.34
C VAL A 163 7.83 5.55 11.61
N GLY A 164 6.57 5.98 11.63
CA GLY A 164 6.18 7.22 11.00
C GLY A 164 4.80 7.71 11.39
N VAL A 165 4.61 9.02 11.28
CA VAL A 165 3.31 9.69 11.40
C VAL A 165 3.02 10.48 10.12
N VAL A 166 1.81 10.37 9.59
CA VAL A 166 1.36 11.10 8.39
C VAL A 166 0.33 12.14 8.79
N GLU A 167 0.38 13.29 8.11
CA GLU A 167 -0.59 14.37 8.30
C GLU A 167 -2.04 13.91 8.09
N GLU A 168 -2.97 14.55 8.82
CA GLU A 168 -4.38 14.19 8.86
C GLU A 168 -5.10 14.29 7.50
N THR A 169 -4.56 15.06 6.56
CA THR A 169 -5.15 15.22 5.22
C THR A 169 -4.99 13.98 4.33
N PHE A 170 -4.12 13.03 4.70
CA PHE A 170 -3.88 11.82 3.93
C PHE A 170 -4.81 10.66 4.33
N SER A 171 -5.61 10.19 3.37
CA SER A 171 -6.58 9.08 3.54
C SER A 171 -6.23 7.82 2.74
N GLY A 172 -5.10 7.80 2.02
CA GLY A 172 -4.61 6.65 1.27
C GLY A 172 -5.29 6.37 -0.07
N MET A 173 -6.63 6.29 -0.12
CA MET A 173 -7.38 5.94 -1.34
C MET A 173 -8.57 6.89 -1.59
N ARG A 174 -8.98 6.98 -2.86
CA ARG A 174 -10.25 7.61 -3.25
C ARG A 174 -11.33 6.52 -3.47
N PRO A 175 -12.57 6.70 -2.96
CA PRO A 175 -13.01 7.79 -2.09
C PRO A 175 -12.31 7.76 -0.73
N PRO A 176 -12.15 8.91 -0.05
CA PRO A 176 -11.44 9.01 1.22
C PRO A 176 -12.11 8.05 2.22
N THR A 177 -11.42 6.96 2.49
CA THR A 177 -11.70 6.10 3.64
C THR A 177 -10.82 6.63 4.75
N ALA A 178 -11.34 6.68 5.98
CA ALA A 178 -10.57 7.12 7.14
C ALA A 178 -9.51 6.06 7.51
N ILE A 179 -8.56 5.78 6.61
CA ILE A 179 -7.40 4.94 6.85
C ILE A 179 -6.51 5.70 7.82
N ARG A 180 -6.31 5.13 9.00
CA ARG A 180 -5.54 5.75 10.09
C ARG A 180 -4.26 4.98 10.42
N LEU A 181 -4.09 3.80 9.84
CA LEU A 181 -2.98 2.88 10.09
C LEU A 181 -2.49 2.26 8.77
N TRP A 182 -1.18 2.24 8.58
CA TRP A 182 -0.53 1.57 7.46
C TRP A 182 0.52 0.61 8.00
N ILE A 183 0.49 -0.64 7.55
CA ILE A 183 1.41 -1.69 8.01
C ILE A 183 2.17 -2.24 6.81
N THR A 184 3.49 -2.39 6.96
CA THR A 184 4.31 -2.95 5.89
C THR A 184 4.15 -4.48 5.76
N GLY A 185 4.10 -4.97 4.52
CA GLY A 185 4.08 -6.38 4.16
C GLY A 185 2.70 -6.91 3.74
N PRO A 186 2.63 -8.12 3.15
CA PRO A 186 1.37 -8.67 2.65
C PRO A 186 0.57 -9.35 3.77
N PRO A 187 -0.78 -9.32 3.72
CA PRO A 187 -1.65 -9.77 4.82
C PRO A 187 -1.32 -11.18 5.35
N ARG A 188 -1.17 -12.16 4.43
CA ARG A 188 -0.95 -13.56 4.79
C ARG A 188 0.43 -13.85 5.39
N LEU A 189 1.49 -13.24 4.85
CA LEU A 189 2.86 -13.52 5.33
C LEU A 189 3.19 -12.72 6.57
N ALA A 190 2.61 -11.53 6.71
CA ALA A 190 2.96 -10.67 7.83
C ALA A 190 2.14 -10.97 9.10
N TRP A 191 0.91 -11.50 8.98
CA TRP A 191 -0.03 -11.54 10.12
C TRP A 191 -0.72 -12.89 10.38
N GLY A 192 -0.48 -13.91 9.55
CA GLY A 192 -0.89 -15.30 9.84
C GLY A 192 -2.41 -15.52 9.89
N ALA A 193 -3.13 -14.98 8.90
CA ALA A 193 -4.54 -15.30 8.66
C ALA A 193 -4.73 -16.71 8.09
#